data_AF-A0A2P7SJF4-F1
#
_entry.id   AF-A0A2P7SJF4-F1
#
_cell.length_a   1.000
_cell.length_b   1.000
_cell.length_c   1.000
_cell.angle_alpha   90.00
_cell.angle_beta   90.00
_cell.angle_gamma   90.00
#
_symmetry.space_group_name_H-M   'P 1'
#
loop_
_entity.id
_entity.type
_entity.pdbx_description
1 polymer ?
#
loop_
_entity_poly.entity_id
_entity_poly.type
_entity_poly.pdbx_seq_one_letter_code
_entity_poly.pdbx_strand_id
1 'polypeptide(L)'
;MASKTPFAERAEGVLMASILVGIVLVAQQYSLQLYRFGLCLLVAATLLQIAVGNIPKHLGAAASLVRIVVILCVVALMFLLGILLVPYFAQLGR
;
A
#
# COMPACT_ATOMS: atom_id res chain seq x y z
N MET A 1 6.61 17.64 -27.56
CA MET A 1 7.24 16.37 -27.14
C MET A 1 6.34 15.74 -26.09
N ALA A 2 5.64 14.65 -26.42
CA ALA A 2 4.68 14.01 -25.53
C ALA A 2 5.43 13.33 -24.38
N SER A 3 5.56 14.04 -23.25
CA SER A 3 6.02 13.46 -21.99
C SER A 3 4.98 12.41 -21.56
N LYS A 4 5.20 11.16 -21.97
CA LYS A 4 4.50 10.01 -21.39
C LYS A 4 4.83 10.04 -19.90
N THR A 5 3.93 10.59 -19.10
CA THR A 5 4.03 10.55 -17.65
C THR A 5 4.33 9.11 -17.27
N PRO A 6 5.43 8.85 -16.52
CA PRO A 6 5.82 7.51 -16.16
C PRO A 6 4.60 6.80 -15.54
N PHE A 7 4.35 5.56 -15.95
CA PHE A 7 3.23 4.77 -15.43
C PHE A 7 3.15 4.79 -13.89
N ALA A 8 4.32 4.82 -13.24
CA ALA A 8 4.46 4.95 -11.80
C ALA A 8 3.81 6.23 -11.23
N GLU A 9 3.96 7.37 -11.92
CA GLU A 9 3.43 8.66 -11.46
C GLU A 9 1.90 8.73 -11.62
N ARG A 10 1.36 8.12 -12.68
CA ARG A 10 -0.10 7.98 -12.84
C ARG A 10 -0.67 7.02 -11.79
N ALA A 11 0.01 5.89 -11.54
CA ALA A 11 -0.40 4.94 -10.52
C ALA A 11 -0.38 5.56 -9.12
N GLU A 12 0.68 6.29 -8.79
CA GLU A 12 0.82 7.05 -7.53
C GLU A 12 -0.33 8.05 -7.35
N GLY A 13 -0.65 8.83 -8.38
CA GLY A 13 -1.76 9.78 -8.34
C GLY A 13 -3.13 9.10 -8.14
N VAL A 14 -3.37 7.98 -8.82
CA VAL A 14 -4.60 7.19 -8.66
C VAL A 14 -4.70 6.60 -7.25
N LEU A 15 -3.60 6.07 -6.72
CA LEU A 15 -3.54 5.52 -5.36
C LEU A 15 -3.76 6.61 -4.30
N MET A 16 -3.17 7.79 -4.49
CA MET A 16 -3.39 8.95 -3.61
C MET A 16 -4.88 9.37 -3.60
N ALA A 17 -5.51 9.41 -4.77
CA ALA A 17 -6.94 9.68 -4.90
C ALA A 17 -7.80 8.58 -4.23
N SER A 18 -7.38 7.31 -4.36
CA SER A 18 -8.05 6.17 -3.73
C SER A 18 -8.02 6.26 -2.21
N ILE A 19 -6.92 6.71 -1.63
CA ILE A 19 -6.79 6.95 -0.18
C ILE A 19 -7.76 8.06 0.26
N LEU A 20 -7.84 9.18 -0.47
CA LEU A 20 -8.79 10.25 -0.17
C LEU A 20 -10.25 9.75 -0.19
N VAL A 21 -10.61 8.96 -1.20
CA VAL A 21 -11.92 8.31 -1.28
C VAL A 21 -12.16 7.38 -0.09
N GLY A 22 -11.16 6.56 0.27
CA GLY A 22 -11.21 5.70 1.44
C GLY A 22 -11.47 6.48 2.74
N ILE A 23 -10.78 7.60 2.93
CA ILE A 23 -10.97 8.48 4.11
C ILE A 23 -12.41 8.99 4.17
N VAL A 24 -12.96 9.45 3.05
CA VAL A 24 -14.37 9.91 2.99
C VAL A 24 -15.35 8.79 3.33
N LEU A 25 -15.11 7.57 2.82
CA LEU A 25 -15.95 6.39 3.08
C LEU A 25 -15.87 5.90 4.54
N VAL A 26 -14.73 6.08 5.20
CA VAL A 26 -14.54 5.78 6.63
C VAL A 26 -15.12 6.89 7.51
N ALA A 27 -15.04 8.15 7.09
CA ALA A 27 -15.53 9.30 7.84
C ALA A 27 -17.07 9.36 7.91
N GLN A 28 -17.77 8.80 6.92
CA GLN A 28 -19.23 8.73 6.97
C GLN A 28 -19.68 7.73 8.06
N GLN A 29 -20.58 8.19 8.95
CA GLN A 29 -21.11 7.39 10.07
C GLN A 29 -22.44 6.69 9.73
N TYR A 30 -22.92 6.82 8.50
CA TYR A 30 -24.26 6.36 8.11
C TYR A 30 -24.35 4.84 7.94
N SER A 31 -23.31 4.20 7.41
CA SER A 31 -23.32 2.76 7.14
C SER A 31 -22.04 2.07 7.58
N LEU A 32 -22.22 1.05 8.43
CA LEU A 32 -21.15 0.16 8.89
C LEU A 32 -20.56 -0.67 7.74
N GLN A 33 -21.35 -0.96 6.70
CA GLN A 33 -20.85 -1.66 5.51
C GLN A 33 -19.93 -0.76 4.69
N LEU A 34 -20.33 0.48 4.39
CA LEU A 34 -19.44 1.42 3.67
C LEU A 34 -18.18 1.72 4.48
N TYR A 35 -18.30 1.82 5.80
CA TYR A 35 -17.15 1.99 6.68
C TYR A 35 -16.15 0.84 6.50
N ARG A 36 -16.60 -0.43 6.55
CA ARG A 36 -15.74 -1.61 6.33
C ARG A 36 -15.10 -1.60 4.95
N PHE A 37 -15.86 -1.25 3.91
CA PHE A 37 -15.31 -1.11 2.55
C PHE A 37 -14.26 -0.01 2.45
N GLY A 38 -14.54 1.17 3.01
CA GLY A 38 -13.60 2.29 3.07
C GLY A 38 -12.33 1.92 3.82
N LEU A 39 -12.45 1.19 4.92
CA LEU A 39 -11.32 0.73 5.73
C LEU A 39 -10.45 -0.28 4.97
N CYS A 40 -11.07 -1.29 4.34
CA CYS A 40 -10.36 -2.25 3.48
C CYS A 40 -9.66 -1.55 2.30
N LEU A 41 -10.33 -0.60 1.66
CA LEU A 41 -9.76 0.19 0.57
C LEU A 41 -8.55 0.99 1.07
N LEU A 42 -8.65 1.66 2.22
CA LEU A 42 -7.57 2.43 2.84
C LEU A 42 -6.35 1.57 3.13
N VAL A 43 -6.55 0.41 3.75
CA VAL A 43 -5.47 -0.53 4.07
C VAL A 43 -4.78 -1.01 2.79
N ALA A 44 -5.55 -1.48 1.81
CA ALA A 44 -5.02 -1.98 0.54
C ALA A 44 -4.29 -0.87 -0.24
N ALA A 45 -4.90 0.31 -0.35
CA ALA A 45 -4.31 1.46 -1.05
C ALA A 45 -3.01 1.91 -0.37
N THR A 46 -2.97 1.95 0.97
CA THR A 46 -1.76 2.36 1.72
C THR A 46 -0.62 1.37 1.52
N LEU A 47 -0.90 0.06 1.60
CA LEU A 47 0.12 -0.97 1.35
C LEU A 47 0.67 -0.88 -0.08
N LEU A 48 -0.20 -0.65 -1.06
CA LEU A 48 0.20 -0.49 -2.45
C LEU A 48 0.93 0.85 -2.69
N GLN A 49 0.58 1.91 -1.96
CA GLN A 49 1.27 3.21 -2.01
C GLN A 49 2.73 3.12 -1.54
N ILE A 50 3.02 2.31 -0.51
CA ILE A 50 4.41 2.08 -0.05
C ILE A 50 5.25 1.48 -1.18
N ALA A 51 4.68 0.55 -1.95
CA ALA A 51 5.37 -0.09 -3.06
C ALA A 51 5.49 0.81 -4.29
N VAL A 52 4.42 1.54 -4.65
CA VAL A 52 4.38 2.40 -5.83
C VAL A 52 5.17 3.70 -5.64
N GLY A 53 5.07 4.32 -4.46
CA GLY A 53 5.79 5.55 -4.13
C GLY A 53 7.31 5.38 -4.02
N ASN A 54 7.79 4.14 -3.91
CA ASN A 54 9.21 3.81 -3.79
C ASN A 54 9.83 3.31 -5.11
N ILE A 55 9.15 3.47 -6.25
CA ILE A 55 9.72 3.12 -7.56
C ILE A 55 10.43 4.33 -8.18
N PRO A 56 11.68 4.17 -8.63
CA PRO A 56 12.35 5.19 -9.42
C PRO A 56 11.66 5.41 -10.79
N LYS A 57 11.24 6.65 -11.03
CA LYS A 57 10.44 7.10 -12.19
C LYS A 57 11.11 6.97 -13.57
N HIS A 58 12.34 6.44 -13.63
CA HIS A 58 13.14 6.26 -14.84
C HIS A 58 13.07 4.85 -15.46
N LEU A 59 12.42 3.89 -14.80
CA LEU A 59 12.29 2.51 -15.32
C LEU A 59 11.05 2.32 -16.20
N GLY A 60 11.19 1.50 -17.24
CA GLY A 60 10.08 1.05 -18.08
C GLY A 60 8.98 0.33 -17.27
N ALA A 61 7.75 0.32 -17.80
CA ALA A 61 6.55 -0.16 -17.10
C ALA A 61 6.68 -1.59 -16.53
N ALA A 62 7.33 -2.52 -17.25
CA ALA A 62 7.54 -3.89 -16.79
C ALA A 62 8.51 -3.97 -15.60
N ALA A 63 9.62 -3.21 -15.62
CA ALA A 63 10.60 -3.20 -14.53
C ALA A 63 10.08 -2.46 -13.29
N SER A 64 9.20 -1.49 -13.49
CA SER A 64 8.43 -0.81 -12.44
C SER A 64 7.53 -1.82 -11.70
N LEU A 65 6.78 -2.65 -12.44
CA LEU A 65 5.91 -3.69 -11.86
C LEU A 65 6.70 -4.73 -11.05
N VAL A 66 7.84 -5.20 -11.56
CA VAL A 66 8.69 -6.16 -10.82
C VAL A 66 9.17 -5.55 -9.50
N ARG A 67 9.56 -4.28 -9.47
CA ARG A 67 9.96 -3.61 -8.22
C ARG A 67 8.81 -3.46 -7.23
N ILE A 68 7.59 -3.16 -7.69
CA ILE A 68 6.39 -3.13 -6.83
C ILE A 68 6.26 -4.46 -6.10
N VAL A 69 6.32 -5.58 -6.84
CA VAL A 69 6.18 -6.91 -6.27
C VAL A 69 7.29 -7.21 -5.27
N VAL A 70 8.54 -6.85 -5.58
CA VAL A 70 9.68 -7.05 -4.65
C VAL A 70 9.47 -6.25 -3.36
N ILE A 71 9.06 -4.99 -3.44
CA ILE A 71 8.84 -4.15 -2.26
C ILE A 71 7.68 -4.70 -1.41
N LEU A 72 6.57 -5.10 -2.04
CA LEU A 72 5.47 -5.78 -1.36
C LEU A 72 5.91 -7.07 -0.68
N CYS A 73 6.78 -7.87 -1.32
CA CYS A 73 7.36 -9.07 -0.72
C CYS A 73 8.20 -8.74 0.52
N VAL A 74 9.05 -7.71 0.48
CA VAL A 74 9.84 -7.28 1.63
C VAL A 74 8.95 -6.84 2.78
N VAL A 75 7.93 -6.03 2.50
CA VAL A 75 6.96 -5.58 3.51
C VAL A 75 6.24 -6.77 4.14
N ALA A 76 5.73 -7.71 3.33
CA ALA A 76 5.09 -8.92 3.82
C ALA A 76 6.03 -9.77 4.69
N LEU A 77 7.30 -9.88 4.30
CA LEU A 77 8.31 -10.61 5.07
C LEU A 77 8.56 -9.95 6.43
N MET A 78 8.65 -8.61 6.48
CA MET A 78 8.80 -7.88 7.74
C MET A 78 7.62 -8.11 8.68
N PHE A 79 6.39 -8.07 8.17
CA PHE A 79 5.20 -8.37 8.98
C PHE A 79 5.21 -9.82 9.49
N LEU A 80 5.55 -10.78 8.62
CA LEU A 80 5.61 -12.19 8.98
C LEU A 80 6.66 -12.45 10.08
N LEU A 81 7.85 -11.87 9.92
CA LEU A 81 8.91 -11.95 10.93
C LEU A 81 8.46 -11.32 12.24
N GLY A 82 7.83 -10.15 12.19
CA GLY A 82 7.25 -9.49 13.36
C GLY A 82 6.29 -10.42 14.11
N ILE A 83 5.31 -10.99 13.42
CA ILE A 83 4.32 -11.92 13.99
C ILE A 83 4.98 -13.17 14.58
N LEU A 84 5.97 -13.73 13.90
CA LEU A 84 6.68 -14.93 14.37
C LEU A 84 7.54 -14.66 15.60
N LEU A 85 8.08 -13.44 15.73
CA LEU A 85 8.91 -13.04 16.86
C LEU A 85 8.09 -12.59 18.08
N VAL A 86 6.80 -12.23 17.92
CA VAL A 86 5.90 -11.91 19.05
C VAL A 86 5.95 -12.94 20.18
N PRO A 87 5.75 -14.25 19.96
CA PRO A 87 5.77 -15.23 21.04
C PRO A 87 7.15 -15.34 21.72
N TYR A 88 8.24 -15.18 20.98
CA TYR A 88 9.60 -15.19 21.55
C TYR A 88 9.81 -13.99 22.47
N PHE A 89 9.46 -12.78 22.01
CA PHE A 89 9.57 -11.58 22.84
C PHE A 89 8.62 -11.60 24.05
N ALA A 90 7.42 -12.18 23.91
CA ALA A 90 6.48 -12.35 25.01
C ALA A 90 6.97 -13.35 26.08
N GLN A 91 7.84 -14.30 25.72
CA GLN A 91 8.46 -15.24 26.65
C GLN A 91 9.68 -14.65 27.36
N LEU A 92 10.42 -13.74 26.72
CA LEU A 92 11.57 -13.04 27.32
C LEU A 92 11.18 -12.06 28.44
N GLY A 93 9.96 -11.53 28.40
CA GLY A 93 9.42 -10.64 29.44
C GLY A 93 8.80 -11.36 30.65
N ARG A 94 8.88 -12.70 30.70
CA ARG A 94 8.34 -13.55 31.77
C ARG A 94 9.49 -14.13 32.58
#